data_AF-A0A7W4WF76-F1
#
_entry.id   AF-A0A7W4WF76-F1
#
_cell.length_a   1.000
_cell.length_b   1.000
_cell.length_c   1.000
_cell.angle_alpha   90.00
_cell.angle_beta   90.00
_cell.angle_gamma   90.00
#
_symmetry.space_group_name_H-M   'P 1'
#
loop_
_entity.id
_entity.type
_entity.pdbx_description
1 polymer ?
#
loop_
_entity_poly.entity_id
_entity_poly.type
_entity_poly.pdbx_seq_one_letter_code
_entity_poly.pdbx_strand_id
1 'polypeptide(L)' 'MDSVAEEIARYMRQRGRAADTLEGITHWWLLRQRLYEGRQQVEHAVDYLCRIGVVESRTLPDGSVVYSAATKKNDQAE' A
#
# COMPACT_ATOMS: atom_id res chain seq x y z
N MET A 1 -14.08 15.57 5.39
CA MET A 1 -14.08 14.81 4.12
C MET A 1 -13.62 15.81 3.09
N ASP A 2 -12.45 15.58 2.50
CA ASP A 2 -11.99 16.43 1.40
C ASP A 2 -12.98 16.27 0.24
N SER A 3 -13.28 17.36 -0.46
CA SER A 3 -14.09 17.27 -1.67
C SER A 3 -13.30 16.59 -2.79
N VAL A 4 -13.98 15.94 -3.74
CA VAL A 4 -13.34 15.32 -4.91
C VAL A 4 -12.46 16.34 -5.67
N ALA A 5 -12.86 17.61 -5.68
CA ALA A 5 -12.07 18.70 -6.27
C ALA A 5 -10.74 18.95 -5.54
N GLU A 6 -10.70 18.87 -4.20
CA GLU A 6 -9.49 19.06 -3.40
C GLU A 6 -8.50 17.90 -3.58
N GLU A 7 -9.00 16.66 -3.67
CA GLU A 7 -8.17 15.48 -3.96
C GLU A 7 -7.53 15.57 -5.35
N ILE A 8 -8.32 15.93 -6.37
CA ILE A 8 -7.83 16.12 -7.74
C ILE A 8 -6.79 17.26 -7.78
N ALA A 9 -7.04 18.38 -7.11
CA ALA A 9 -6.11 19.51 -7.06
C ALA A 9 -4.81 19.19 -6.32
N ARG A 10 -4.86 18.37 -5.27
CA ARG A 10 -3.67 17.87 -4.55
C ARG A 10 -2.85 16.92 -5.43
N TYR A 11 -3.53 16.03 -6.16
CA TYR A 11 -2.90 15.12 -7.11
C TYR A 11 -2.20 15.86 -8.25
N MET A 12 -2.88 16.81 -8.91
CA MET A 12 -2.32 17.60 -10.00
C MET A 12 -1.08 18.40 -9.54
N ARG A 13 -1.10 18.93 -8.31
CA ARG A 13 0.06 19.61 -7.71
C ARG A 13 1.25 18.69 -7.46
N GLN A 14 1.02 17.45 -7.00
CA GLN A 14 2.09 16.46 -6.77
C GLN A 14 2.75 15.97 -8.07
N ARG A 15 2.01 15.96 -9.19
CA ARG A 15 2.49 15.39 -10.46
C ARG A 15 3.22 16.38 -11.38
N GLY A 16 3.49 17.60 -10.91
CA GLY A 16 4.38 18.59 -11.55
C GLY A 16 4.13 18.84 -13.04
N ARG A 17 3.31 19.84 -13.39
CA ARG A 17 2.96 20.20 -14.78
C ARG A 17 2.26 19.11 -15.61
N ALA A 18 1.68 18.09 -14.98
CA ALA A 18 0.84 17.14 -15.68
C ALA A 18 -0.42 17.85 -16.21
N ALA A 19 -0.42 18.24 -17.48
CA ALA A 19 -1.64 18.50 -18.22
C ALA A 19 -2.24 17.14 -18.56
N ASP A 20 -3.36 16.81 -17.94
CA ASP A 20 -4.06 15.54 -18.16
C ASP A 20 -5.47 15.84 -18.67
N THR A 21 -6.05 14.87 -19.38
CA THR A 21 -7.43 14.97 -19.86
C THR A 21 -8.39 14.59 -18.73
N LEU A 22 -9.68 14.94 -18.86
CA LEU A 22 -10.69 14.49 -17.89
C LEU A 22 -10.73 12.95 -17.77
N GLU A 23 -10.55 12.26 -18.90
CA GLU A 23 -10.48 10.79 -18.95
C GLU A 23 -9.25 10.27 -18.20
N GLY A 24 -8.08 10.87 -18.41
CA GLY A 24 -6.86 10.50 -17.69
C GLY A 24 -6.93 10.81 -16.20
N ILE A 25 -7.50 11.96 -15.81
CA ILE A 25 -7.78 12.30 -14.40
C ILE A 25 -8.67 11.23 -13.78
N THR A 26 -9.75 10.85 -14.45
CA THR A 26 -10.72 9.86 -13.93
C THR A 26 -10.08 8.48 -13.80
N HIS A 27 -9.38 8.01 -14.84
CA HIS A 27 -8.75 6.69 -14.83
C HIS A 27 -7.66 6.58 -13.75
N TRP A 28 -6.76 7.56 -13.67
CA TRP A 28 -5.68 7.56 -12.68
C TRP A 28 -6.19 7.81 -11.25
N TRP A 29 -7.18 8.68 -11.06
CA TRP A 29 -7.76 8.93 -9.74
C TRP A 29 -8.52 7.69 -9.23
N LEU A 30 -9.29 7.01 -10.09
CA LEU A 30 -9.95 5.74 -9.73
C LEU A 30 -8.94 4.65 -9.39
N LEU A 31 -7.87 4.51 -10.16
CA LEU A 31 -6.80 3.56 -9.86
C LEU A 31 -6.11 3.91 -8.53
N ARG A 32 -5.85 5.19 -8.26
CA ARG A 32 -5.25 5.65 -7.00
C ARG A 32 -6.16 5.43 -5.80
N GLN A 33 -7.45 5.75 -5.90
CA GLN A 33 -8.45 5.50 -4.87
C GLN A 33 -8.51 4.00 -4.56
N ARG A 34 -8.62 3.15 -5.58
CA ARG A 34 -8.60 1.68 -5.42
C ARG A 34 -7.29 1.18 -4.82
N LEU A 35 -6.15 1.76 -5.18
CA LEU A 35 -4.85 1.41 -4.57
C LEU A 35 -4.78 1.86 -3.11
N TYR A 36 -5.35 3.00 -2.75
CA TYR A 36 -5.36 3.51 -1.38
C TYR A 36 -6.30 2.69 -0.49
N GLU A 37 -7.54 2.47 -0.94
CA GLU A 37 -8.51 1.60 -0.28
C GLU A 37 -7.99 0.16 -0.20
N GLY A 38 -7.42 -0.35 -1.29
CA GLY A 38 -6.81 -1.66 -1.36
C GLY A 38 -5.60 -1.80 -0.44
N ARG A 39 -4.80 -0.74 -0.27
CA ARG A 39 -3.63 -0.76 0.62
C ARG A 39 -4.05 -0.97 2.08
N GLN A 40 -5.05 -0.25 2.58
CA GLN A 40 -5.53 -0.45 3.96
C GLN A 40 -6.07 -1.87 4.17
N GLN A 41 -6.79 -2.41 3.18
CA GLN A 41 -7.27 -3.79 3.22
C GLN A 41 -6.12 -4.79 3.22
N VAL A 42 -5.09 -4.57 2.40
CA VAL A 42 -3.88 -5.40 2.35
C VAL A 42 -3.09 -5.31 3.65
N GLU A 43 -2.94 -4.12 4.25
CA GLU A 43 -2.28 -3.93 5.55
C GLU A 43 -2.99 -4.74 6.65
N HIS A 44 -4.33 -4.64 6.75
CA HIS A 44 -5.10 -5.46 7.69
C HIS A 44 -5.01 -6.96 7.41
N ALA A 45 -5.05 -7.36 6.13
CA ALA A 45 -4.93 -8.77 5.76
C ALA A 45 -3.56 -9.34 6.13
N VAL A 46 -2.49 -8.59 5.86
CA VAL A 46 -1.12 -9.00 6.21
C VAL A 46 -0.92 -9.03 7.72
N ASP A 47 -1.43 -8.05 8.48
CA ASP A 47 -1.39 -8.08 9.94
C ASP A 47 -2.11 -9.32 10.51
N TYR A 48 -3.31 -9.62 9.99
CA TYR A 48 -4.04 -10.83 10.35
C TYR A 48 -3.24 -12.10 10.04
N LEU A 49 -2.64 -12.18 8.85
CA LEU A 49 -1.82 -13.33 8.43
C LEU A 49 -0.56 -13.50 9.28
N CYS A 50 0.05 -12.40 9.74
CA CYS A 50 1.13 -12.41 10.72
C CYS A 50 0.67 -12.95 12.07
N ARG A 51 -0.49 -12.49 12.56
CA ARG A 51 -1.06 -12.93 13.85
C ARG A 51 -1.38 -14.43 13.88
N ILE A 52 -1.81 -15.01 12.76
CA ILE A 52 -2.09 -16.45 12.67
C ILE A 52 -0.86 -17.28 12.24
N GLY A 53 0.31 -16.66 12.10
CA GLY A 53 1.57 -17.34 11.78
C GLY A 53 1.67 -17.90 10.36
N VAL A 54 0.93 -17.34 9.41
CA VAL A 54 1.01 -17.70 7.97
C VAL A 54 2.05 -16.85 7.25
N VAL A 55 2.22 -15.61 7.68
CA VAL A 55 3.21 -14.65 7.17
C VAL A 55 4.10 -14.22 8.34
N GLU A 56 5.35 -13.90 8.05
CA GLU A 56 6.27 -13.28 9.00
C GLU A 56 6.72 -11.94 8.46
N SER A 57 6.88 -10.95 9.35
CA SER A 57 7.44 -9.63 9.02
C SER A 57 8.85 -9.49 9.59
N ARG A 58 9.78 -8.95 8.81
CA ARG A 58 11.13 -8.60 9.24
C ARG A 58 11.45 -7.16 8.87
N THR A 59 11.98 -6.40 9.82
CA THR A 59 12.53 -5.07 9.55
C THR A 59 13.97 -5.18 9.05
N LEU A 60 14.27 -4.54 7.93
CA LEU A 60 15.60 -4.45 7.34
C LEU A 60 16.42 -3.32 8.00
N PRO A 61 17.75 -3.30 7.85
CA PRO A 61 18.62 -2.27 8.44
C PRO A 61 18.32 -0.84 7.96
N ASP A 62 17.67 -0.68 6.80
CA ASP A 62 17.22 0.61 6.27
C ASP A 62 15.88 1.09 6.84
N GLY A 63 15.27 0.29 7.74
CA GLY A 63 13.98 0.58 8.37
C GLY A 63 12.77 0.10 7.57
N SER A 64 12.95 -0.48 6.38
CA SER A 64 11.85 -1.06 5.61
C SER A 64 11.38 -2.41 6.19
N VAL A 65 10.10 -2.76 6.01
CA VAL A 65 9.55 -4.05 6.48
C VAL A 65 9.31 -4.95 5.27
N VAL A 66 9.84 -6.17 5.32
CA VAL A 66 9.58 -7.22 4.35
C VAL A 66 8.70 -8.31 4.96
N TYR A 67 7.79 -8.85 4.16
CA TYR A 67 6.88 -9.92 4.55
C TYR A 67 7.22 -11.18 3.76
N SER A 68 7.32 -12.32 4.43
CA SER A 68 7.59 -13.63 3.81
C SER A 68 6.61 -14.68 4.32
N ALA A 69 6.35 -15.71 3.53
CA ALA A 69 5.59 -16.86 4.04
C ALA A 69 6.31 -17.45 5.26
N ALA A 70 5.55 -17.77 6.31
CA ALA A 70 6.07 -18.46 7.47
C ALA A 70 6.46 -19.89 7.05
N THR A 71 7.71 -20.07 6.64
CA THR A 71 8.25 -21.43 6.54
C THR A 71 8.33 -21.91 7.98
N LYS A 72 7.65 -23.02 8.33
CA LYS A 72 7.96 -23.74 9.57
C LYS A 72 9.42 -24.15 9.54
N LYS A 73 10.32 -23.26 9.94
CA LYS A 73 11.73 -23.59 10.13
C LYS A 73 11.82 -24.08 11.56
N ASN A 74 11.48 -25.36 11.74
CA ASN A 74 11.87 -26.08 12.93
C ASN A 74 13.41 -26.20 12.91
N ASP A 75 14.00 -25.83 14.04
CA ASP A 75 15.29 -26.23 14.60
C ASP A 75 16.64 -25.64 14.13
N GLN A 76 17.46 -25.45 15.20
CA GLN A 76 18.93 -25.31 15.33
C GLN A 76 19.49 -23.87 15.18
N ALA A 77 20.26 -23.30 16.12
CA ALA A 77 20.98 -23.87 17.26
C ALA A 77 21.26 -22.84 18.39
N GLU A 78 21.22 -23.37 19.62
CA GLU A 78 22.00 -22.94 20.80
C GLU A 78 23.51 -22.79 20.51
#